data_AF-A0A537GB46-F1
#
_entry.id   AF-A0A537GB46-F1
#
_cell.length_a   1.000
_cell.length_b   1.000
_cell.length_c   1.000
_cell.angle_alpha   90.00
_cell.angle_beta   90.00
_cell.angle_gamma   90.00
#
_symmetry.space_group_name_H-M   'P 1'
#
loop_
_entity.id
_entity.type
_entity.pdbx_description
1 polymer ?
#
loop_
_entity_poly.entity_id
_entity_poly.type
_entity_poly.pdbx_seq_one_letter_code
_entity_poly.pdbx_strand_id
1 'polypeptide(L)'
;MSTIQLAQIKVDSETSASQSELRIGQRRIPLPNRFPISPERNALKPAGVKEPLPGEVAVLARLAPPDTIKRILTQEEALKSTARFLSRETSPDAVRLLYLAFKGGAMVKETQDLKTILDLQYLAGLDIITVQHTVDMSPEDFDGQLRFAERWMEERGVEKPLMPIMQATDNKEVFGKVVKMVEKHESAQVGIDLRGAFHYHALRVMEEFKRRKPGVWLHAFQVPPKVRLGRSPIPCSQGMILPMFSIDSFSRWIVPPPPTPLTKEVINVFDRKGWGALKKRDYEEIRGNSTSCNCAVCQGKDLEPFYEGKVLDVLAKAKVHDHLAQRTELESARASIKKGEFLTLLNSKQYPKEFLRQIPKQA
;
A
#
# COMPACT_ATOMS: atom_id res chain seq x y z
N MET A 1 -21.14 -14.79 -0.85
CA MET A 1 -19.98 -14.57 -1.73
C MET A 1 -19.65 -13.08 -1.91
N SER A 2 -18.54 -12.60 -1.36
CA SER A 2 -18.02 -11.24 -1.61
C SER A 2 -17.12 -11.25 -2.85
N THR A 3 -17.73 -11.24 -4.04
CA THR A 3 -16.98 -11.15 -5.30
C THR A 3 -16.23 -9.82 -5.40
N ILE A 4 -14.97 -9.89 -5.80
CA ILE A 4 -14.14 -8.72 -6.13
C ILE A 4 -14.22 -8.50 -7.65
N GLN A 5 -14.52 -7.27 -8.04
CA GLN A 5 -14.57 -6.90 -9.46
C GLN A 5 -14.14 -5.45 -9.65
N LEU A 6 -13.38 -5.18 -10.72
CA LEU A 6 -13.23 -3.83 -11.24
C LEU A 6 -14.30 -3.54 -12.30
N ALA A 7 -14.98 -2.41 -12.14
CA ALA A 7 -15.98 -1.91 -13.06
C ALA A 7 -15.63 -0.51 -13.56
N GLN A 8 -16.30 -0.07 -14.63
CA GLN A 8 -16.16 1.28 -15.20
C GLN A 8 -14.70 1.66 -15.50
N ILE A 9 -13.92 0.70 -15.99
CA ILE A 9 -12.50 0.89 -16.26
C ILE A 9 -12.33 1.87 -17.42
N LYS A 10 -11.59 2.95 -17.16
CA LYS A 10 -11.17 3.94 -18.15
C LYS A 10 -9.66 4.08 -18.08
N VAL A 11 -8.98 3.81 -19.18
CA VAL A 11 -7.53 3.91 -19.29
C VAL A 11 -7.20 5.29 -19.87
N ASP A 12 -6.21 5.94 -19.30
CA ASP A 12 -5.65 7.19 -19.80
C ASP A 12 -5.05 6.98 -21.21
N SER A 13 -5.10 8.00 -22.06
CA SER A 13 -4.64 7.89 -23.45
C SER A 13 -3.13 7.92 -23.61
N GLU A 14 -2.40 8.52 -22.66
CA GLU A 14 -0.96 8.77 -22.76
C GLU A 14 -0.13 7.95 -21.77
N THR A 15 -0.77 7.39 -20.75
CA THR A 15 -0.13 6.61 -19.69
C THR A 15 -0.89 5.31 -19.45
N SER A 16 -0.27 4.38 -18.71
CA SER A 16 -0.94 3.12 -18.34
C SER A 16 -1.85 3.27 -17.12
N ALA A 17 -2.15 4.50 -16.71
CA ALA A 17 -3.06 4.78 -15.61
C ALA A 17 -4.49 4.44 -15.97
N SER A 18 -5.24 3.95 -14.99
CA SER A 18 -6.65 3.67 -15.16
C SER A 18 -7.47 4.15 -13.98
N GLN A 19 -8.64 4.69 -14.27
CA GLN A 19 -9.67 5.00 -13.31
C GLN A 19 -10.68 3.87 -13.37
N SER A 20 -11.07 3.35 -12.20
CA SER A 20 -12.08 2.30 -12.11
C SER A 20 -12.87 2.41 -10.81
N GLU A 21 -13.87 1.55 -10.67
CA GLU A 21 -14.62 1.33 -9.44
C GLU A 21 -14.37 -0.10 -8.97
N LEU A 22 -13.73 -0.24 -7.81
CA LEU A 22 -13.57 -1.52 -7.13
C LEU A 22 -14.87 -1.86 -6.38
N ARG A 23 -15.44 -3.00 -6.74
CA ARG A 23 -16.65 -3.56 -6.14
C ARG A 23 -16.25 -4.72 -5.23
N ILE A 24 -16.61 -4.62 -3.96
CA ILE A 24 -16.45 -5.70 -2.96
C ILE A 24 -17.77 -5.82 -2.21
N GLY A 25 -18.56 -6.83 -2.56
CA GLY A 25 -19.95 -6.92 -2.09
C GLY A 25 -20.74 -5.66 -2.46
N GLN A 26 -21.32 -4.97 -1.46
CA GLN A 26 -22.07 -3.73 -1.65
C GLN A 26 -21.19 -2.47 -1.79
N ARG A 27 -19.89 -2.56 -1.47
CA ARG A 27 -19.00 -1.40 -1.50
C ARG A 27 -18.64 -1.03 -2.92
N ARG A 28 -18.50 0.27 -3.14
CA ARG A 28 -18.09 0.90 -4.41
C ARG A 28 -16.95 1.86 -4.08
N ILE A 29 -15.76 1.54 -4.55
CA ILE A 29 -14.54 2.23 -4.12
C ILE A 29 -13.87 2.81 -5.37
N PRO A 30 -13.79 4.15 -5.50
CA PRO A 30 -13.17 4.75 -6.67
C PRO A 30 -11.65 4.58 -6.64
N LEU A 31 -11.06 4.25 -7.79
CA LEU A 31 -9.62 4.02 -7.99
C LEU A 31 -9.04 4.94 -9.08
N PRO A 32 -7.78 5.42 -8.99
CA PRO A 32 -6.80 5.03 -7.98
C PRO A 32 -7.08 5.57 -6.57
N ASN A 33 -6.64 4.85 -5.54
CA ASN A 33 -6.89 5.21 -4.14
C ASN A 33 -5.77 4.79 -3.16
N ARG A 34 -5.75 5.38 -1.98
CA ARG A 34 -4.89 4.99 -0.86
C ARG A 34 -5.71 4.34 0.24
N PHE A 35 -5.28 3.15 0.68
CA PHE A 35 -5.89 2.45 1.80
C PHE A 35 -5.06 2.62 3.07
N PRO A 36 -5.70 2.99 4.19
CA PRO A 36 -4.99 3.21 5.45
C PRO A 36 -4.50 1.89 6.02
N ILE A 37 -3.29 1.92 6.57
CA ILE A 37 -2.75 0.82 7.37
C ILE A 37 -3.08 0.99 8.86
N SER A 38 -3.08 -0.08 9.65
CA SER A 38 -3.34 0.01 11.10
C SER A 38 -2.49 1.07 11.84
N PRO A 39 -1.17 1.22 11.59
CA PRO A 39 -0.37 2.28 12.21
C PRO A 39 -0.86 3.72 11.95
N GLU A 40 -1.58 3.97 10.87
CA GLU A 40 -2.16 5.27 10.54
C GLU A 40 -3.51 5.47 11.23
N ARG A 41 -4.33 4.41 11.31
CA ARG A 41 -5.57 4.41 12.08
C ARG A 41 -5.29 4.64 13.57
N ASN A 42 -4.28 3.96 14.11
CA ASN A 42 -3.85 4.11 15.51
C ASN A 42 -3.23 5.51 15.79
N ALA A 43 -2.86 6.26 14.74
CA ALA A 43 -2.33 7.61 14.86
C ALA A 43 -3.44 8.69 14.96
N LEU A 44 -4.71 8.38 14.69
CA LEU A 44 -5.82 9.33 14.76
C LEU A 44 -5.93 10.02 16.13
N LYS A 45 -5.99 9.22 17.20
CA LYS A 45 -6.15 9.72 18.57
C LYS A 45 -4.96 10.60 19.00
N PRO A 46 -3.68 10.17 18.84
CA PRO A 46 -2.53 11.05 19.11
C PRO A 46 -2.48 12.30 18.21
N ALA A 47 -3.01 12.23 16.98
CA ALA A 47 -3.09 13.38 16.08
C ALA A 47 -4.23 14.35 16.42
N GLY A 48 -5.07 14.05 17.42
CA GLY A 48 -6.22 14.87 17.78
C GLY A 48 -7.40 14.79 16.81
N VAL A 49 -7.41 13.79 15.91
CA VAL A 49 -8.48 13.59 14.92
C VAL A 49 -9.47 12.57 15.45
N LYS A 50 -10.75 12.98 15.57
CA LYS A 50 -11.83 12.14 16.09
C LYS A 50 -12.48 11.29 15.00
N GLU A 51 -12.55 11.81 13.78
CA GLU A 51 -13.14 11.13 12.64
C GLU A 51 -12.26 9.95 12.19
N PRO A 52 -12.86 8.79 11.85
CA PRO A 52 -12.10 7.68 11.32
C PRO A 52 -11.48 8.05 9.98
N LEU A 53 -10.30 7.49 9.67
CA LEU A 53 -9.71 7.64 8.35
C LEU A 53 -10.67 7.07 7.29
N PRO A 54 -10.95 7.81 6.20
CA PRO A 54 -11.69 7.26 5.08
C PRO A 54 -10.87 6.09 4.50
N GLY A 55 -11.55 4.96 4.32
CA GLY A 55 -10.90 3.71 3.96
C GLY A 55 -11.88 2.56 3.98
N GLU A 56 -12.44 2.31 2.80
CA GLU A 56 -13.37 1.23 2.50
C GLU A 56 -12.68 -0.15 2.55
N VAL A 57 -11.35 -0.15 2.38
CA VAL A 57 -10.44 -1.26 2.67
C VAL A 57 -9.49 -0.84 3.80
N ALA A 58 -9.26 -1.72 4.75
CA ALA A 58 -8.28 -1.56 5.82
C ALA A 58 -7.19 -2.62 5.70
N VAL A 59 -5.94 -2.18 5.57
CA VAL A 59 -4.79 -3.07 5.56
C VAL A 59 -4.29 -3.24 6.99
N LEU A 60 -4.55 -4.40 7.58
CA LEU A 60 -4.07 -4.75 8.92
C LEU A 60 -2.58 -5.07 8.85
N ALA A 61 -1.77 -4.02 8.79
CA ALA A 61 -0.34 -4.13 8.50
C ALA A 61 0.45 -4.35 9.80
N ARG A 62 1.37 -5.33 9.79
CA ARG A 62 2.26 -5.63 10.93
C ARG A 62 3.71 -5.79 10.50
N LEU A 63 4.63 -5.34 11.34
CA LEU A 63 6.01 -5.81 11.28
C LEU A 63 6.04 -7.27 11.76
N ALA A 64 6.72 -8.10 10.99
CA ALA A 64 6.84 -9.54 11.25
C ALA A 64 8.33 -9.91 11.37
N PRO A 65 9.00 -9.55 12.48
CA PRO A 65 10.35 -10.02 12.76
C PRO A 65 10.35 -11.52 13.11
N PRO A 66 11.50 -12.21 13.04
CA PRO A 66 11.59 -13.66 13.20
C PRO A 66 10.96 -14.17 14.50
N ASP A 67 11.22 -13.51 15.64
CA ASP A 67 10.67 -13.92 16.93
C ASP A 67 9.15 -13.82 17.00
N THR A 68 8.57 -12.77 16.40
CA THR A 68 7.11 -12.61 16.37
C THR A 68 6.47 -13.68 15.51
N ILE A 69 7.03 -13.95 14.33
CA ILE A 69 6.55 -15.02 13.45
C ILE A 69 6.70 -16.38 14.11
N LYS A 70 7.87 -16.70 14.67
CA LYS A 70 8.10 -17.94 15.40
C LYS A 70 7.06 -18.15 16.50
N ARG A 71 6.77 -17.12 17.30
CA ARG A 71 5.73 -17.21 18.34
C ARG A 71 4.34 -17.49 17.78
N ILE A 72 3.93 -16.79 16.73
CA ILE A 72 2.62 -17.02 16.07
C ILE A 72 2.53 -18.46 15.53
N LEU A 73 3.62 -18.98 14.95
CA LEU A 73 3.65 -20.30 14.33
C LEU A 73 3.69 -21.45 15.35
N THR A 74 4.26 -21.22 16.53
CA THR A 74 4.55 -22.30 17.51
C THR A 74 3.74 -22.22 18.80
N GLN A 75 3.14 -21.07 19.12
CA GLN A 75 2.45 -20.84 20.38
C GLN A 75 0.97 -20.56 20.13
N GLU A 76 0.10 -21.48 20.53
CA GLU A 76 -1.35 -21.38 20.33
C GLU A 76 -1.94 -20.10 20.95
N GLU A 77 -1.52 -19.72 22.15
CA GLU A 77 -2.03 -18.49 22.78
C GLU A 77 -1.54 -17.22 22.05
N ALA A 78 -0.34 -17.23 21.46
CA ALA A 78 0.13 -16.11 20.66
C ALA A 78 -0.70 -15.97 19.37
N LEU A 79 -1.01 -17.09 18.70
CA LEU A 79 -1.91 -17.13 17.54
C LEU A 79 -3.30 -16.58 17.91
N LYS A 80 -3.94 -17.13 18.95
CA LYS A 80 -5.29 -16.71 19.39
C LYS A 80 -5.33 -15.26 19.82
N SER A 81 -4.33 -14.80 20.59
CA SER A 81 -4.22 -13.40 21.01
C SER A 81 -4.07 -12.46 19.81
N THR A 82 -3.25 -12.83 18.83
CA THR A 82 -3.09 -12.06 17.59
C THR A 82 -4.38 -12.01 16.79
N ALA A 83 -5.09 -13.15 16.64
CA ALA A 83 -6.38 -13.20 15.97
C ALA A 83 -7.44 -12.30 16.64
N ARG A 84 -7.55 -12.37 17.97
CA ARG A 84 -8.45 -11.52 18.78
C ARG A 84 -8.11 -10.04 18.64
N PHE A 85 -6.83 -9.70 18.53
CA PHE A 85 -6.40 -8.33 18.34
C PHE A 85 -6.77 -7.82 16.94
N LEU A 86 -6.46 -8.60 15.89
CA LEU A 86 -6.79 -8.26 14.51
C LEU A 86 -8.31 -8.10 14.29
N SER A 87 -9.13 -8.95 14.92
CA SER A 87 -10.59 -8.89 14.76
C SER A 87 -11.21 -7.60 15.32
N ARG A 88 -10.53 -6.90 16.23
CA ARG A 88 -11.00 -5.68 16.92
C ARG A 88 -10.38 -4.38 16.40
N GLU A 89 -9.35 -4.43 15.55
CA GLU A 89 -8.53 -3.25 15.24
C GLU A 89 -9.18 -2.24 14.27
N THR A 90 -10.32 -2.59 13.66
CA THR A 90 -10.96 -1.76 12.62
C THR A 90 -12.46 -1.68 12.83
N SER A 91 -13.08 -0.63 12.29
CA SER A 91 -14.54 -0.57 12.29
C SER A 91 -15.08 -1.77 11.49
N PRO A 92 -16.25 -2.31 11.88
CA PRO A 92 -16.92 -3.39 11.14
C PRO A 92 -17.15 -3.03 9.66
N ASP A 93 -17.19 -1.73 9.37
CA ASP A 93 -17.50 -1.18 8.06
C ASP A 93 -16.28 -1.00 7.15
N ALA A 94 -15.21 -1.79 7.26
CA ALA A 94 -14.15 -1.84 6.25
C ALA A 94 -13.91 -3.27 5.78
N VAL A 95 -13.52 -3.46 4.51
CA VAL A 95 -12.98 -4.73 4.02
C VAL A 95 -11.58 -4.89 4.59
N ARG A 96 -11.32 -5.96 5.32
CA ARG A 96 -10.07 -6.16 6.07
C ARG A 96 -9.22 -7.23 5.42
N LEU A 97 -7.93 -6.96 5.31
CA LEU A 97 -6.92 -7.91 4.87
C LEU A 97 -5.66 -7.78 5.71
N LEU A 98 -4.94 -8.88 5.91
CA LEU A 98 -3.69 -8.91 6.66
C LEU A 98 -2.53 -8.62 5.70
N TYR A 99 -1.54 -7.87 6.18
CA TYR A 99 -0.25 -7.78 5.51
C TYR A 99 0.88 -7.86 6.54
N LEU A 100 1.74 -8.85 6.40
CA LEU A 100 2.90 -9.10 7.26
C LEU A 100 4.17 -8.59 6.56
N ALA A 101 4.72 -7.46 7.03
CA ALA A 101 6.01 -6.97 6.59
C ALA A 101 7.12 -7.82 7.23
N PHE A 102 7.48 -8.92 6.57
CA PHE A 102 8.57 -9.78 7.00
C PHE A 102 9.90 -9.01 7.07
N LYS A 103 10.63 -9.18 8.18
CA LYS A 103 11.93 -8.52 8.44
C LYS A 103 12.96 -9.54 8.92
N GLY A 104 14.23 -9.24 8.72
CA GLY A 104 15.35 -10.00 9.30
C GLY A 104 15.37 -11.48 8.92
N GLY A 105 14.99 -11.83 7.68
CA GLY A 105 14.95 -13.22 7.20
C GLY A 105 13.73 -14.03 7.64
N ALA A 106 12.75 -13.41 8.31
CA ALA A 106 11.46 -14.06 8.56
C ALA A 106 10.77 -14.40 7.23
N MET A 107 10.22 -15.60 7.12
CA MET A 107 9.42 -16.02 5.97
C MET A 107 8.56 -17.23 6.35
N VAL A 108 7.53 -17.51 5.56
CA VAL A 108 6.70 -18.70 5.63
C VAL A 108 7.32 -19.73 4.68
N LYS A 109 8.07 -20.69 5.22
CA LYS A 109 8.81 -21.66 4.39
C LYS A 109 7.97 -22.89 4.09
N GLU A 110 7.30 -23.40 5.10
CA GLU A 110 6.65 -24.71 5.04
C GLU A 110 5.13 -24.58 4.90
N THR A 111 4.51 -25.61 4.33
CA THR A 111 3.04 -25.72 4.22
C THR A 111 2.35 -25.59 5.57
N GLN A 112 2.94 -26.13 6.63
CA GLN A 112 2.39 -26.04 7.98
C GLN A 112 2.45 -24.60 8.53
N ASP A 113 3.50 -23.85 8.22
CA ASP A 113 3.59 -22.43 8.57
C ASP A 113 2.47 -21.65 7.86
N LEU A 114 2.29 -21.91 6.56
CA LEU A 114 1.24 -21.28 5.77
C LEU A 114 -0.15 -21.59 6.33
N LYS A 115 -0.42 -22.85 6.68
CA LYS A 115 -1.67 -23.24 7.34
C LYS A 115 -1.94 -22.40 8.60
N THR A 116 -0.94 -22.21 9.45
CA THR A 116 -1.10 -21.40 10.67
C THR A 116 -1.40 -19.93 10.36
N ILE A 117 -0.79 -19.37 9.31
CA ILE A 117 -1.09 -18.00 8.85
C ILE A 117 -2.48 -17.90 8.21
N LEU A 118 -2.96 -18.92 7.50
CA LEU A 118 -4.33 -18.99 6.99
C LEU A 118 -5.35 -19.09 8.15
N ASP A 119 -5.08 -19.96 9.13
CA ASP A 119 -5.89 -20.11 10.33
C ASP A 119 -5.96 -18.78 11.12
N LEU A 120 -4.84 -18.04 11.25
CA LEU A 120 -4.82 -16.69 11.84
C LEU A 120 -5.80 -15.74 11.14
N GLN A 121 -5.74 -15.67 9.81
CA GLN A 121 -6.60 -14.79 9.01
C GLN A 121 -8.08 -15.17 9.12
N TYR A 122 -8.36 -16.47 9.15
CA TYR A 122 -9.70 -17.01 9.33
C TYR A 122 -10.28 -16.69 10.71
N LEU A 123 -9.53 -16.97 11.77
CA LEU A 123 -9.93 -16.70 13.16
C LEU A 123 -10.09 -15.20 13.42
N ALA A 124 -9.30 -14.35 12.75
CA ALA A 124 -9.44 -12.90 12.81
C ALA A 124 -10.68 -12.37 12.04
N GLY A 125 -11.35 -13.22 11.26
CA GLY A 125 -12.54 -12.86 10.48
C GLY A 125 -12.23 -11.92 9.31
N LEU A 126 -11.04 -12.00 8.72
CA LEU A 126 -10.64 -11.12 7.61
C LEU A 126 -11.47 -11.38 6.36
N ASP A 127 -11.66 -10.36 5.53
CA ASP A 127 -12.54 -10.40 4.37
C ASP A 127 -11.83 -10.89 3.10
N ILE A 128 -10.51 -10.70 3.03
CA ILE A 128 -9.63 -11.18 1.96
C ILE A 128 -8.51 -12.01 2.59
N ILE A 129 -8.33 -13.23 2.10
CA ILE A 129 -7.22 -14.11 2.50
C ILE A 129 -5.99 -13.72 1.68
N THR A 130 -4.85 -13.61 2.34
CA THR A 130 -3.58 -13.23 1.68
C THR A 130 -2.55 -14.34 1.78
N VAL A 131 -1.76 -14.49 0.72
CA VAL A 131 -0.60 -15.40 0.66
C VAL A 131 0.58 -14.61 0.11
N GLN A 132 1.68 -14.58 0.86
CA GLN A 132 2.79 -13.67 0.60
C GLN A 132 4.05 -14.42 0.14
N HIS A 133 4.50 -14.10 -1.07
CA HIS A 133 5.81 -14.49 -1.57
C HIS A 133 6.92 -13.68 -0.87
N THR A 134 8.07 -14.31 -0.68
CA THR A 134 9.31 -13.66 -0.27
C THR A 134 10.38 -13.83 -1.34
N VAL A 135 11.32 -12.89 -1.46
CA VAL A 135 12.37 -12.96 -2.51
C VAL A 135 13.23 -14.22 -2.50
N ASP A 136 13.32 -14.92 -1.36
CA ASP A 136 14.07 -16.17 -1.21
C ASP A 136 13.24 -17.42 -1.56
N MET A 137 11.97 -17.26 -1.96
CA MET A 137 11.07 -18.33 -2.36
C MET A 137 11.13 -18.51 -3.89
N SER A 138 11.19 -19.76 -4.36
CA SER A 138 11.12 -20.02 -5.79
C SER A 138 9.70 -19.75 -6.32
N PRO A 139 9.55 -19.40 -7.63
CA PRO A 139 8.23 -19.31 -8.24
C PRO A 139 7.39 -20.58 -8.06
N GLU A 140 8.02 -21.76 -8.15
CA GLU A 140 7.38 -23.07 -8.00
C GLU A 140 6.88 -23.31 -6.58
N ASP A 141 7.67 -22.95 -5.56
CA ASP A 141 7.23 -23.02 -4.16
C ASP A 141 6.04 -22.10 -3.90
N PHE A 142 6.05 -20.91 -4.51
CA PHE A 142 4.93 -19.97 -4.38
C PHE A 142 3.66 -20.47 -5.06
N ASP A 143 3.74 -21.06 -6.27
CA ASP A 143 2.62 -21.76 -6.92
C ASP A 143 2.07 -22.87 -6.00
N GLY A 144 2.97 -23.65 -5.38
CA GLY A 144 2.60 -24.67 -4.40
C GLY A 144 1.85 -24.10 -3.18
N GLN A 145 2.30 -22.97 -2.65
CA GLN A 145 1.62 -22.28 -1.54
C GLN A 145 0.23 -21.77 -1.93
N LEU A 146 0.07 -21.23 -3.13
CA LEU A 146 -1.23 -20.77 -3.63
C LEU A 146 -2.21 -21.93 -3.81
N ARG A 147 -1.78 -23.03 -4.45
CA ARG A 147 -2.61 -24.25 -4.56
C ARG A 147 -3.00 -24.82 -3.20
N PHE A 148 -2.07 -24.80 -2.25
CA PHE A 148 -2.36 -25.25 -0.90
C PHE A 148 -3.42 -24.36 -0.24
N ALA A 149 -3.31 -23.04 -0.36
CA ALA A 149 -4.29 -22.11 0.20
C ALA A 149 -5.67 -22.30 -0.43
N GLU A 150 -5.76 -22.45 -1.76
CA GLU A 150 -7.02 -22.71 -2.47
C GLU A 150 -7.71 -23.99 -1.96
N ARG A 151 -6.97 -25.10 -1.87
CA ARG A 151 -7.49 -26.36 -1.31
C ARG A 151 -7.89 -26.21 0.15
N TRP A 152 -7.08 -25.53 0.97
CA TRP A 152 -7.39 -25.29 2.38
C TRP A 152 -8.69 -24.49 2.53
N MET A 153 -8.96 -23.53 1.63
CA MET A 153 -10.19 -22.75 1.58
C MET A 153 -11.39 -23.62 1.16
N GLU A 154 -11.23 -24.44 0.12
CA GLU A 154 -12.26 -25.37 -0.38
C GLU A 154 -12.68 -26.38 0.71
N GLU A 155 -11.72 -27.07 1.33
CA GLU A 155 -11.96 -28.06 2.39
C GLU A 155 -12.71 -27.49 3.60
N ARG A 156 -12.61 -26.18 3.84
CA ARG A 156 -13.22 -25.48 4.97
C ARG A 156 -14.44 -24.65 4.59
N GLY A 157 -14.84 -24.64 3.32
CA GLY A 157 -15.94 -23.80 2.84
C GLY A 157 -15.68 -22.30 2.99
N VAL A 158 -14.42 -21.85 2.91
CA VAL A 158 -14.06 -20.43 3.05
C VAL A 158 -14.34 -19.69 1.74
N GLU A 159 -15.54 -19.12 1.62
CA GLU A 159 -15.95 -18.32 0.46
C GLU A 159 -15.42 -16.88 0.47
N LYS A 160 -14.09 -16.72 0.49
CA LYS A 160 -13.43 -15.40 0.50
C LYS A 160 -12.51 -15.24 -0.71
N PRO A 161 -12.22 -14.00 -1.16
CA PRO A 161 -11.20 -13.77 -2.17
C PRO A 161 -9.79 -14.09 -1.63
N LEU A 162 -8.95 -14.69 -2.48
CA LEU A 162 -7.53 -14.96 -2.21
C LEU A 162 -6.64 -13.96 -2.96
N MET A 163 -5.87 -13.13 -2.23
CA MET A 163 -4.92 -12.18 -2.80
C MET A 163 -3.49 -12.72 -2.68
N PRO A 164 -2.88 -13.20 -3.77
CA PRO A 164 -1.44 -13.41 -3.84
C PRO A 164 -0.71 -12.07 -3.75
N ILE A 165 0.36 -11.99 -2.95
CA ILE A 165 1.19 -10.80 -2.78
C ILE A 165 2.62 -11.14 -3.14
N MET A 166 3.16 -10.44 -4.15
CA MET A 166 4.51 -10.69 -4.68
C MET A 166 5.49 -9.65 -4.19
N GLN A 167 6.58 -10.07 -3.56
CA GLN A 167 7.70 -9.16 -3.28
C GLN A 167 8.41 -8.72 -4.56
N ALA A 168 8.46 -7.41 -4.77
CA ALA A 168 9.11 -6.79 -5.91
C ALA A 168 10.63 -7.03 -5.87
N THR A 169 11.21 -7.36 -7.01
CA THR A 169 12.66 -7.51 -7.18
C THR A 169 13.17 -6.56 -8.27
N ASP A 170 14.47 -6.27 -8.27
CA ASP A 170 15.09 -5.43 -9.30
C ASP A 170 15.37 -6.19 -10.60
N ASN A 171 15.26 -7.52 -10.59
CA ASN A 171 15.46 -8.37 -11.75
C ASN A 171 14.12 -8.63 -12.47
N LYS A 172 13.99 -8.09 -13.68
CA LYS A 172 12.75 -8.18 -14.49
C LYS A 172 12.37 -9.63 -14.78
N GLU A 173 13.33 -10.47 -15.18
CA GLU A 173 13.07 -11.86 -15.56
C GLU A 173 12.59 -12.70 -14.37
N VAL A 174 13.24 -12.56 -13.22
CA VAL A 174 12.89 -13.28 -11.98
C VAL A 174 11.50 -12.88 -11.52
N PHE A 175 11.21 -11.57 -11.42
CA PHE A 175 9.88 -11.11 -11.02
C PHE A 175 8.79 -11.52 -12.03
N GLY A 176 9.10 -11.49 -13.32
CA GLY A 176 8.20 -11.96 -14.38
C GLY A 176 7.83 -13.44 -14.26
N LYS A 177 8.74 -14.31 -13.79
CA LYS A 177 8.42 -15.72 -13.52
C LYS A 177 7.41 -15.86 -12.38
N VAL A 178 7.57 -15.10 -11.30
CA VAL A 178 6.63 -15.09 -10.17
C VAL A 178 5.24 -14.62 -10.60
N VAL A 179 5.17 -13.53 -11.39
CA VAL A 179 3.90 -13.00 -11.93
C VAL A 179 3.19 -14.04 -12.82
N LYS A 180 3.94 -14.80 -13.62
CA LYS A 180 3.37 -15.88 -14.43
C LYS A 180 2.78 -17.01 -13.59
N MET A 181 3.31 -17.29 -12.40
CA MET A 181 2.72 -18.28 -11.50
C MET A 181 1.39 -17.77 -10.97
N VAL A 182 1.36 -16.53 -10.46
CA VAL A 182 0.13 -15.88 -9.98
C VAL A 182 -0.97 -15.83 -11.05
N GLU A 183 -0.61 -15.59 -12.31
CA GLU A 183 -1.58 -15.52 -13.42
C GLU A 183 -2.36 -16.82 -13.63
N LYS A 184 -1.78 -17.99 -13.29
CA LYS A 184 -2.46 -19.30 -13.42
C LYS A 184 -3.64 -19.46 -12.46
N HIS A 185 -3.65 -18.71 -11.36
CA HIS A 185 -4.67 -18.79 -10.31
C HIS A 185 -5.87 -17.86 -10.58
N GLU A 186 -5.84 -17.10 -11.68
CA GLU A 186 -6.94 -16.23 -12.15
C GLU A 186 -7.52 -15.29 -11.07
N SER A 187 -6.70 -14.89 -10.10
CA SER A 187 -7.18 -14.05 -9.01
C SER A 187 -7.60 -12.66 -9.51
N ALA A 188 -8.78 -12.21 -9.06
CA ALA A 188 -9.30 -10.88 -9.36
C ALA A 188 -8.55 -9.76 -8.60
N GLN A 189 -7.62 -10.11 -7.71
CA GLN A 189 -6.86 -9.17 -6.90
C GLN A 189 -5.42 -9.66 -6.69
N VAL A 190 -4.46 -8.77 -6.90
CA VAL A 190 -3.04 -9.10 -6.79
C VAL A 190 -2.31 -7.98 -6.03
N GLY A 191 -1.52 -8.39 -5.06
CA GLY A 191 -0.64 -7.52 -4.30
C GLY A 191 0.78 -7.47 -4.85
N ILE A 192 1.41 -6.31 -4.80
CA ILE A 192 2.85 -6.15 -4.96
C ILE A 192 3.44 -5.50 -3.71
N ASP A 193 4.37 -6.18 -3.05
CA ASP A 193 5.13 -5.62 -1.93
C ASP A 193 6.37 -4.91 -2.46
N LEU A 194 6.36 -3.57 -2.41
CA LEU A 194 7.47 -2.72 -2.86
C LEU A 194 8.62 -2.61 -1.86
N ARG A 195 8.55 -3.32 -0.72
CA ARG A 195 9.63 -3.46 0.27
C ARG A 195 10.23 -2.13 0.75
N GLY A 196 9.46 -1.05 0.73
CA GLY A 196 9.93 0.28 1.13
C GLY A 196 10.86 0.96 0.11
N ALA A 197 10.84 0.53 -1.15
CA ALA A 197 11.66 1.07 -2.24
C ALA A 197 10.85 1.31 -3.52
N PHE A 198 11.51 1.91 -4.53
CA PHE A 198 10.95 2.07 -5.87
C PHE A 198 11.56 1.02 -6.81
N HIS A 199 10.76 0.02 -7.20
CA HIS A 199 11.19 -1.08 -8.06
C HIS A 199 10.69 -0.90 -9.49
N TYR A 200 11.41 -0.09 -10.29
CA TYR A 200 10.99 0.26 -11.66
C TYR A 200 10.68 -0.97 -12.53
N HIS A 201 11.58 -1.95 -12.57
CA HIS A 201 11.41 -3.13 -13.42
C HIS A 201 10.21 -3.99 -12.99
N ALA A 202 10.01 -4.19 -11.68
CA ALA A 202 8.83 -4.89 -11.17
C ALA A 202 7.52 -4.15 -11.52
N LEU A 203 7.50 -2.82 -11.40
CA LEU A 203 6.34 -2.01 -11.79
C LEU A 203 6.03 -2.13 -13.29
N ARG A 204 7.05 -2.17 -14.16
CA ARG A 204 6.86 -2.39 -15.61
C ARG A 204 6.30 -3.78 -15.92
N VAL A 205 6.72 -4.82 -15.18
CA VAL A 205 6.11 -6.16 -15.31
C VAL A 205 4.64 -6.14 -14.91
N MET A 206 4.29 -5.46 -13.81
CA MET A 206 2.89 -5.35 -13.37
C MET A 206 2.03 -4.55 -14.35
N GLU A 207 2.59 -3.52 -14.97
CA GLU A 207 1.94 -2.75 -16.03
C GLU A 207 1.63 -3.63 -17.26
N GLU A 208 2.60 -4.44 -17.71
CA GLU A 208 2.39 -5.42 -18.78
C GLU A 208 1.35 -6.49 -18.40
N PHE A 209 1.35 -6.96 -17.16
CA PHE A 209 0.34 -7.89 -16.62
C PHE A 209 -1.06 -7.27 -16.64
N LYS A 210 -1.22 -6.06 -16.10
CA LYS A 210 -2.49 -5.34 -16.01
C LYS A 210 -3.06 -4.98 -17.38
N ARG A 211 -2.20 -4.68 -18.36
CA ARG A 211 -2.62 -4.50 -19.76
C ARG A 211 -3.29 -5.75 -20.34
N ARG A 212 -2.79 -6.95 -20.01
CA ARG A 212 -3.38 -8.24 -20.43
C ARG A 212 -4.60 -8.63 -19.59
N LYS A 213 -4.66 -8.20 -18.33
CA LYS A 213 -5.70 -8.53 -17.36
C LYS A 213 -6.29 -7.25 -16.72
N PRO A 214 -6.99 -6.39 -17.50
CA PRO A 214 -7.42 -5.06 -17.02
C PRO A 214 -8.37 -5.13 -15.82
N GLY A 215 -9.15 -6.21 -15.69
CA GLY A 215 -10.11 -6.45 -14.61
C GLY A 215 -9.51 -6.80 -13.24
N VAL A 216 -8.20 -7.05 -13.15
CA VAL A 216 -7.55 -7.45 -11.89
C VAL A 216 -7.20 -6.23 -11.04
N TRP A 217 -7.66 -6.17 -9.79
CA TRP A 217 -7.28 -5.14 -8.85
C TRP A 217 -5.81 -5.28 -8.41
N LEU A 218 -4.98 -4.27 -8.71
CA LEU A 218 -3.59 -4.18 -8.28
C LEU A 218 -3.42 -3.29 -7.05
N HIS A 219 -2.88 -3.87 -5.98
CA HIS A 219 -2.56 -3.13 -4.75
C HIS A 219 -1.06 -3.14 -4.44
N ALA A 220 -0.45 -1.98 -4.29
CA ALA A 220 0.93 -1.84 -3.86
C ALA A 220 1.05 -1.68 -2.34
N PHE A 221 1.70 -2.65 -1.71
CA PHE A 221 2.09 -2.61 -0.31
C PHE A 221 3.48 -1.98 -0.13
N GLN A 222 3.76 -1.54 1.10
CA GLN A 222 5.04 -0.98 1.51
C GLN A 222 5.55 0.21 0.68
N VAL A 223 4.65 1.11 0.26
CA VAL A 223 5.04 2.25 -0.58
C VAL A 223 5.77 3.33 0.25
N PRO A 224 7.05 3.64 -0.05
CA PRO A 224 7.82 4.62 0.70
C PRO A 224 7.41 6.08 0.40
N PRO A 225 7.81 7.06 1.24
CA PRO A 225 7.48 8.48 1.07
C PRO A 225 7.89 9.08 -0.24
N LYS A 226 9.09 8.72 -0.67
CA LYS A 226 9.80 9.33 -1.77
C LYS A 226 10.23 8.25 -2.72
N VAL A 227 10.27 8.59 -4.00
CA VAL A 227 10.94 7.80 -5.01
C VAL A 227 12.44 7.85 -4.75
N ARG A 228 13.10 6.70 -4.91
CA ARG A 228 14.55 6.62 -4.99
C ARG A 228 14.92 6.02 -6.34
N LEU A 229 15.53 6.81 -7.21
CA LEU A 229 16.04 6.35 -8.51
C LEU A 229 17.57 6.25 -8.41
N GLY A 230 18.09 5.02 -8.50
CA GLY A 230 19.51 4.75 -8.25
C GLY A 230 19.95 5.22 -6.86
N ARG A 231 20.99 6.06 -6.79
CA ARG A 231 21.51 6.61 -5.53
C ARG A 231 20.81 7.89 -5.08
N SER A 232 20.03 8.53 -5.95
CA SER A 232 19.47 9.87 -5.70
C SER A 232 18.03 9.79 -5.20
N PRO A 233 17.72 10.26 -3.98
CA PRO A 233 16.34 10.44 -3.55
C PRO A 233 15.71 11.61 -4.30
N ILE A 234 14.51 11.41 -4.84
CA ILE A 234 13.72 12.48 -5.45
C ILE A 234 12.56 12.75 -4.49
N PRO A 235 12.24 14.02 -4.15
CA PRO A 235 11.13 14.32 -3.25
C PRO A 235 9.76 13.81 -3.71
N CYS A 236 9.62 13.43 -4.99
CA CYS A 236 8.41 12.89 -5.60
C CYS A 236 7.78 11.78 -4.76
N SER A 237 6.50 11.94 -4.45
CA SER A 237 5.76 10.95 -3.69
C SER A 237 5.47 9.72 -4.53
N GLN A 238 6.01 8.57 -4.12
CA GLN A 238 5.87 7.34 -4.88
C GLN A 238 4.40 6.95 -5.08
N GLY A 239 3.57 7.05 -4.05
CA GLY A 239 2.13 6.73 -4.15
C GLY A 239 1.38 7.53 -5.21
N MET A 240 1.81 8.76 -5.49
CA MET A 240 1.15 9.64 -6.47
C MET A 240 1.50 9.32 -7.92
N ILE A 241 2.64 8.66 -8.17
CA ILE A 241 3.07 8.25 -9.51
C ILE A 241 2.72 6.80 -9.84
N LEU A 242 2.40 5.97 -8.85
CA LEU A 242 2.05 4.57 -9.05
C LEU A 242 0.93 4.32 -10.08
N PRO A 243 -0.10 5.18 -10.22
CA PRO A 243 -1.09 5.00 -11.27
C PRO A 243 -0.47 4.92 -12.68
N MET A 244 0.64 5.61 -12.96
CA MET A 244 1.31 5.51 -14.28
C MET A 244 1.73 4.08 -14.64
N PHE A 245 1.95 3.23 -13.63
CA PHE A 245 2.35 1.82 -13.78
C PHE A 245 1.15 0.87 -13.60
N SER A 246 -0.06 1.37 -13.85
CA SER A 246 -1.34 0.65 -13.73
C SER A 246 -1.66 0.10 -12.33
N ILE A 247 -1.02 0.65 -11.28
CA ILE A 247 -1.36 0.31 -9.89
C ILE A 247 -2.64 1.05 -9.50
N ASP A 248 -3.67 0.28 -9.14
CA ASP A 248 -4.98 0.83 -8.78
C ASP A 248 -5.01 1.41 -7.37
N SER A 249 -4.21 0.87 -6.45
CA SER A 249 -4.24 1.37 -5.07
C SER A 249 -2.95 1.08 -4.33
N PHE A 250 -2.73 1.77 -3.21
CA PHE A 250 -1.56 1.51 -2.38
C PHE A 250 -1.81 1.69 -0.88
N SER A 251 -0.91 1.09 -0.09
CA SER A 251 -0.79 1.30 1.33
C SER A 251 0.64 1.73 1.69
N ARG A 252 0.74 2.49 2.77
CA ARG A 252 2.00 3.07 3.21
C ARG A 252 2.98 2.01 3.73
N TRP A 253 4.28 2.26 3.60
CA TRP A 253 5.32 1.49 4.29
C TRP A 253 5.14 1.50 5.80
N ILE A 254 5.43 0.37 6.44
CA ILE A 254 5.41 0.31 7.90
C ILE A 254 6.80 0.71 8.37
N VAL A 255 6.90 1.87 8.99
CA VAL A 255 8.16 2.38 9.53
C VAL A 255 8.51 1.54 10.77
N PRO A 256 9.67 0.85 10.79
CA PRO A 256 10.21 0.29 12.02
C PRO A 256 10.35 1.40 13.07
N PRO A 257 10.29 1.10 14.37
CA PRO A 257 10.59 2.08 15.40
C PRO A 257 11.92 2.78 15.04
N PRO A 258 11.92 4.11 14.86
CA PRO A 258 13.11 4.80 14.41
C PRO A 258 14.23 4.65 15.47
N PRO A 259 15.49 4.49 15.05
CA PRO A 259 16.60 4.56 16.00
C PRO A 259 16.57 5.90 16.73
N THR A 260 16.65 5.87 18.05
CA THR A 260 16.59 7.06 18.89
C THR A 260 17.87 7.89 18.79
N PRO A 261 17.78 9.23 18.81
CA PRO A 261 16.56 10.03 19.01
C PRO A 261 15.87 10.46 17.71
N LEU A 262 14.56 10.21 17.61
CA LEU A 262 13.71 10.79 16.56
C LEU A 262 13.52 12.30 16.85
N THR A 263 13.80 13.15 15.87
CA THR A 263 13.54 14.60 15.94
C THR A 263 12.43 15.00 14.99
N LYS A 264 11.79 16.14 15.26
CA LYS A 264 10.73 16.69 14.39
C LYS A 264 11.24 17.02 12.98
N GLU A 265 12.51 17.40 12.88
CA GLU A 265 13.17 17.82 11.63
C GLU A 265 13.32 16.69 10.61
N VAL A 266 13.30 15.43 11.04
CA VAL A 266 13.43 14.27 10.13
C VAL A 266 12.10 13.67 9.70
N ILE A 267 10.97 14.19 10.21
CA ILE A 267 9.63 13.74 9.83
C ILE A 267 9.30 14.28 8.45
N ASN A 268 8.97 13.37 7.52
CA ASN A 268 8.48 13.76 6.21
C ASN A 268 6.98 14.02 6.27
N VAL A 269 6.56 15.07 5.56
CA VAL A 269 5.17 15.48 5.41
C VAL A 269 4.87 15.59 3.92
N PHE A 270 3.73 15.06 3.50
CA PHE A 270 3.28 15.15 2.11
C PHE A 270 2.96 16.59 1.72
N ASP A 271 3.64 17.08 0.68
CA ASP A 271 3.37 18.35 0.04
C ASP A 271 2.33 18.17 -1.07
N ARG A 272 1.10 18.61 -0.78
CA ARG A 272 -0.04 18.54 -1.69
C ARG A 272 0.19 19.35 -2.97
N LYS A 273 0.88 20.49 -2.88
CA LYS A 273 1.09 21.39 -4.03
C LYS A 273 2.06 20.76 -5.03
N GLY A 274 3.19 20.25 -4.56
CA GLY A 274 4.23 19.66 -5.41
C GLY A 274 4.08 18.16 -5.69
N TRP A 275 3.24 17.44 -4.94
CA TRP A 275 3.23 15.96 -4.84
C TRP A 275 4.55 15.39 -4.36
N GLY A 276 5.12 16.03 -3.34
CA GLY A 276 6.37 15.62 -2.72
C GLY A 276 6.17 15.07 -1.33
N ALA A 277 7.21 14.49 -0.74
CA ALA A 277 7.35 14.36 0.69
C ALA A 277 8.56 15.19 1.12
N LEU A 278 8.35 16.15 2.00
CA LEU A 278 9.37 17.13 2.41
C LEU A 278 9.63 17.01 3.90
N LYS A 279 10.87 17.26 4.32
CA LYS A 279 11.18 17.50 5.73
C LYS A 279 10.74 18.91 6.10
N LYS A 280 10.65 19.20 7.40
CA LYS A 280 10.21 20.50 7.91
C LYS A 280 10.96 21.66 7.23
N ARG A 281 12.28 21.72 7.36
CA ARG A 281 13.11 22.78 6.76
C ARG A 281 12.85 22.98 5.26
N ASP A 282 12.83 21.91 4.47
CA ASP A 282 12.56 21.98 3.03
C ASP A 282 11.15 22.51 2.76
N TYR A 283 10.18 22.14 3.59
CA TYR A 283 8.80 22.60 3.48
C TYR A 283 8.70 24.10 3.77
N GLU A 284 9.32 24.58 4.84
CA GLU A 284 9.37 26.00 5.22
C GLU A 284 10.02 26.84 4.11
N GLU A 285 11.16 26.39 3.59
CA GLU A 285 11.92 27.07 2.52
C GLU A 285 11.15 27.13 1.19
N ILE A 286 10.53 26.02 0.78
CA ILE A 286 9.89 25.91 -0.54
C ILE A 286 8.45 26.45 -0.55
N ARG A 287 7.75 26.40 0.61
CA ARG A 287 6.32 26.73 0.71
C ARG A 287 6.01 27.93 1.61
N GLY A 288 7.01 28.54 2.24
CA GLY A 288 6.81 29.72 3.10
C GLY A 288 5.84 29.44 4.24
N ASN A 289 6.03 28.32 4.95
CA ASN A 289 5.18 27.82 6.04
C ASN A 289 3.71 27.49 5.70
N SER A 290 3.21 27.71 4.48
CA SER A 290 1.82 27.37 4.16
C SER A 290 1.62 25.86 3.91
N THR A 291 0.71 25.20 4.63
CA THR A 291 0.39 23.79 4.38
C THR A 291 -0.39 23.57 3.08
N SER A 292 -1.09 24.59 2.57
CA SER A 292 -2.01 24.49 1.43
C SER A 292 -3.01 23.32 1.54
N CYS A 293 -3.36 22.93 2.77
CA CYS A 293 -4.13 21.73 3.07
C CYS A 293 -5.24 22.01 4.09
N ASN A 294 -6.46 21.57 3.78
CA ASN A 294 -7.64 21.73 4.64
C ASN A 294 -8.08 20.40 5.27
N CYS A 295 -7.18 19.42 5.38
CA CYS A 295 -7.50 18.15 6.04
C CYS A 295 -7.75 18.35 7.54
N ALA A 296 -8.30 17.34 8.21
CA ALA A 296 -8.62 17.39 9.65
C ALA A 296 -7.42 17.74 10.56
N VAL A 297 -6.18 17.50 10.10
CA VAL A 297 -4.95 17.86 10.81
C VAL A 297 -4.53 19.31 10.53
N CYS A 298 -4.51 19.73 9.26
CA CYS A 298 -4.00 21.05 8.88
C CYS A 298 -5.03 22.17 9.08
N GLN A 299 -6.32 21.90 8.82
CA GLN A 299 -7.42 22.86 9.00
C GLN A 299 -7.17 24.23 8.32
N GLY A 300 -6.43 24.25 7.21
CA GLY A 300 -6.05 25.48 6.50
C GLY A 300 -4.99 26.34 7.21
N LYS A 301 -4.44 25.86 8.34
CA LYS A 301 -3.40 26.56 9.10
C LYS A 301 -2.02 26.36 8.47
N ASP A 302 -1.09 27.20 8.89
CA ASP A 302 0.31 27.08 8.55
C ASP A 302 0.98 25.86 9.21
N LEU A 303 2.21 25.60 8.80
CA LEU A 303 2.99 24.43 9.16
C LEU A 303 3.43 24.46 10.64
N GLU A 304 3.58 25.62 11.25
CA GLU A 304 4.03 25.75 12.65
C GLU A 304 3.12 24.98 13.64
N PRO A 305 1.78 25.17 13.66
CA PRO A 305 0.86 24.39 14.49
C PRO A 305 0.95 22.87 14.28
N PHE A 306 1.33 22.44 13.07
CA PHE A 306 1.51 21.02 12.77
C PHE A 306 2.66 20.41 13.61
N TYR A 307 3.73 21.17 13.84
CA TYR A 307 4.92 20.72 14.56
C TYR A 307 4.88 20.97 16.08
N GLU A 308 3.79 21.50 16.62
CA GLU A 308 3.56 21.61 18.07
C GLU A 308 3.36 20.23 18.73
N GLY A 309 3.77 20.12 20.01
CA GLY A 309 3.65 18.89 20.82
C GLY A 309 4.93 18.05 20.89
N LYS A 310 4.82 16.79 21.32
CA LYS A 310 5.96 15.84 21.36
C LYS A 310 6.26 15.31 19.95
N VAL A 311 7.45 14.77 19.73
CA VAL A 311 7.85 14.23 18.41
C VAL A 311 6.90 13.12 17.91
N LEU A 312 6.35 12.31 18.82
CA LEU A 312 5.39 11.27 18.47
C LEU A 312 4.03 11.82 18.05
N ASP A 313 3.61 12.97 18.61
CA ASP A 313 2.37 13.65 18.23
C ASP A 313 2.51 14.20 16.79
N VAL A 314 3.64 14.83 16.49
CA VAL A 314 3.97 15.30 15.14
C VAL A 314 4.03 14.14 14.14
N LEU A 315 4.65 13.01 14.52
CA LEU A 315 4.68 11.83 13.67
C LEU A 315 3.28 11.28 13.41
N ALA A 316 2.40 11.31 14.41
CA ALA A 316 1.01 10.89 14.26
C ALA A 316 0.23 11.84 13.33
N LYS A 317 0.36 13.16 13.52
CA LYS A 317 -0.20 14.19 12.63
C LYS A 317 0.26 13.97 11.19
N ALA A 318 1.54 13.69 10.96
CA ALA A 318 2.09 13.41 9.63
C ALA A 318 1.48 12.17 8.97
N LYS A 319 1.34 11.05 9.70
CA LYS A 319 0.69 9.85 9.17
C LYS A 319 -0.75 10.11 8.71
N VAL A 320 -1.52 10.85 9.52
CA VAL A 320 -2.93 11.16 9.25
C VAL A 320 -3.06 12.16 8.11
N HIS A 321 -2.28 13.26 8.14
CA HIS A 321 -2.24 14.26 7.05
C HIS A 321 -1.85 13.61 5.73
N ASP A 322 -0.77 12.84 5.69
CA ASP A 322 -0.32 12.19 4.47
C ASP A 322 -1.46 11.39 3.84
N HIS A 323 -2.22 10.63 4.65
CA HIS A 323 -3.34 9.81 4.18
C HIS A 323 -4.45 10.65 3.56
N LEU A 324 -4.93 11.64 4.31
CA LEU A 324 -6.05 12.49 3.88
C LEU A 324 -5.68 13.32 2.65
N ALA A 325 -4.50 13.95 2.67
CA ALA A 325 -4.03 14.80 1.58
C ALA A 325 -3.78 14.00 0.29
N GLN A 326 -3.16 12.81 0.37
CA GLN A 326 -2.97 11.97 -0.81
C GLN A 326 -4.29 11.44 -1.36
N ARG A 327 -5.25 11.03 -0.52
CA ARG A 327 -6.57 10.61 -1.01
C ARG A 327 -7.29 11.73 -1.77
N THR A 328 -7.20 12.95 -1.26
CA THR A 328 -7.75 14.15 -1.93
C THR A 328 -7.08 14.36 -3.28
N GLU A 329 -5.75 14.27 -3.38
CA GLU A 329 -5.07 14.45 -4.67
C GLU A 329 -5.34 13.29 -5.65
N LEU A 330 -5.62 12.08 -5.15
CA LEU A 330 -6.04 10.95 -6.00
C LEU A 330 -7.45 11.15 -6.57
N GLU A 331 -8.32 11.96 -5.98
CA GLU A 331 -9.58 12.39 -6.62
C GLU A 331 -9.31 13.18 -7.90
N SER A 332 -8.39 14.15 -7.82
CA SER A 332 -7.94 14.92 -8.99
C SER A 332 -7.27 14.01 -10.04
N ALA A 333 -6.47 13.03 -9.60
CA ALA A 333 -5.87 12.04 -10.49
C ALA A 333 -6.95 11.23 -11.23
N ARG A 334 -7.97 10.74 -10.53
CA ARG A 334 -9.11 10.02 -11.15
C ARG A 334 -9.83 10.86 -12.20
N ALA A 335 -10.11 12.13 -11.88
CA ALA A 335 -10.77 13.04 -12.80
C ALA A 335 -9.93 13.28 -14.06
N SER A 336 -8.62 13.43 -13.90
CA SER A 336 -7.67 13.64 -15.00
C SER A 336 -7.50 12.39 -15.88
N ILE A 337 -7.34 11.20 -15.28
CA ILE A 337 -7.28 9.91 -15.99
C ILE A 337 -8.55 9.70 -16.82
N LYS A 338 -9.72 9.99 -16.25
CA LYS A 338 -11.01 9.85 -16.95
C LYS A 338 -11.12 10.77 -18.19
N LYS A 339 -10.35 11.86 -18.24
CA LYS A 339 -10.26 12.79 -19.37
C LYS A 339 -9.11 12.49 -20.33
N GLY A 340 -8.24 11.52 -20.03
CA GLY A 340 -7.02 11.26 -20.80
C GLY A 340 -5.93 12.32 -20.58
N GLU A 341 -5.97 13.03 -19.45
CA GLU A 341 -5.09 14.17 -19.17
C GLU A 341 -4.06 13.87 -18.06
N PHE A 342 -3.85 12.59 -17.69
CA PHE A 342 -3.06 12.27 -16.50
C PHE A 342 -1.59 12.68 -16.63
N LEU A 343 -0.99 12.51 -17.81
CA LEU A 343 0.37 12.99 -18.07
C LEU A 343 0.48 14.51 -17.95
N THR A 344 -0.55 15.26 -18.37
CA THR A 344 -0.63 16.71 -18.21
C THR A 344 -0.68 17.10 -16.73
N LEU A 345 -1.49 16.41 -15.93
CA LEU A 345 -1.53 16.61 -14.47
C LEU A 345 -0.16 16.36 -13.84
N LEU A 346 0.52 15.26 -14.20
CA LEU A 346 1.86 14.96 -13.68
C LEU A 346 2.88 16.05 -14.06
N ASN A 347 2.83 16.55 -15.31
CA ASN A 347 3.70 17.64 -15.75
C ASN A 347 3.39 19.00 -15.09
N SER A 348 2.18 19.18 -14.54
CA SER A 348 1.81 20.38 -13.77
C SER A 348 2.35 20.37 -12.34
N LYS A 349 2.69 19.19 -11.81
CA LYS A 349 3.18 19.01 -10.43
C LYS A 349 4.71 18.99 -10.41
N GLN A 350 5.30 19.77 -9.50
CA GLN A 350 6.76 19.99 -9.43
C GLN A 350 7.57 18.68 -9.43
N TYR A 351 7.28 17.76 -8.51
CA TYR A 351 8.11 16.57 -8.31
C TYR A 351 7.78 15.41 -9.25
N PRO A 352 6.51 15.16 -9.64
CA PRO A 352 6.20 14.23 -10.73
C PRO A 352 6.84 14.66 -12.06
N LYS A 353 6.82 15.95 -12.41
CA LYS A 353 7.53 16.47 -13.60
C LYS A 353 9.03 16.18 -13.55
N GLU A 354 9.65 16.36 -12.39
CA GLU A 354 11.08 16.05 -12.20
C GLU A 354 11.33 14.53 -12.35
N PHE A 355 10.48 13.70 -11.76
CA PHE A 355 10.56 12.24 -11.91
C PHE A 355 10.46 11.81 -13.38
N LEU A 356 9.52 12.37 -14.15
CA LEU A 356 9.33 12.06 -15.58
C LEU A 356 10.57 12.36 -16.42
N ARG A 357 11.43 13.31 -16.01
CA ARG A 357 12.70 13.61 -16.69
C ARG A 357 13.79 12.58 -16.41
N GLN A 358 13.68 11.83 -15.32
CA GLN A 358 14.71 10.90 -14.86
C GLN A 358 14.39 9.44 -15.21
N ILE A 359 13.12 9.10 -15.47
CA ILE A 359 12.79 7.74 -15.91
C ILE A 359 13.25 7.50 -17.34
N PRO A 360 13.66 6.27 -17.69
CA PRO A 360 13.98 5.93 -19.07
C PRO A 360 12.79 6.24 -19.97
N LYS A 361 13.00 7.09 -20.99
CA LYS A 361 12.04 7.23 -22.09
C LYS A 361 11.98 5.88 -22.80
N GLN A 362 10.77 5.38 -23.06
CA GLN A 362 10.59 4.07 -23.69
C GLN A 362 11.41 4.01 -25.00
N ALA A 363 12.19 2.94 -25.16
CA ALA A 363 12.80 2.53 -26.41
C ALA A 363 11.81 1.69 -27.23
#